data_AF-A0A8D9PAM4-F1
#
_entry.id   AF-A0A8D9PAM4-F1
#
_cell.length_a   1.000
_cell.length_b   1.000
_cell.length_c   1.000
_cell.angle_alpha   90.00
_cell.angle_beta   90.00
_cell.angle_gamma   90.00
#
_symmetry.space_group_name_H-M   'P 1'
#
loop_
_entity.id
_entity.type
_entity.pdbx_description
1 polymer ?
#
loop_
_entity_poly.entity_id
_entity_poly.type
_entity_poly.pdbx_seq_one_letter_code
_entity_poly.pdbx_strand_id
1 'polypeptide(L)'
;MSFLCCGVKYSKNDIETFQCIETDLIRNFTKKKIGENKVVKQVVETLLCTKCYCIKVHNKFFGRAANGKIKVLAVEKLQDNIHTGKIDPKTGNEIILNAATDFLMQTEKIRIRQPQKEPVKRIPFAKNIDLCYGKVIDNYTQRARYINEQGWGHNSEKIHSDCKIEKLQLSKV
;
A
#
# COMPACT_ATOMS: atom_id res chain seq x y z
N MET A 1 -6.15 -6.40 -0.82
CA MET A 1 -6.85 -5.09 -0.90
C MET A 1 -6.07 -4.21 -1.84
N SER A 2 -6.76 -3.41 -2.64
CA SER A 2 -6.20 -2.52 -3.65
C SER A 2 -6.79 -1.12 -3.50
N PHE A 3 -6.06 -0.11 -3.92
CA PHE A 3 -6.58 1.24 -4.11
C PHE A 3 -7.06 1.39 -5.56
N LEU A 4 -8.06 2.24 -5.77
CA LEU A 4 -8.54 2.65 -7.09
C LEU A 4 -8.42 4.17 -7.18
N CYS A 5 -7.62 4.70 -8.11
CA CYS A 5 -7.61 6.12 -8.46
C CYS A 5 -7.33 6.26 -9.97
N CYS A 6 -8.00 7.19 -10.65
CA CYS A 6 -7.84 7.45 -12.09
C CYS A 6 -7.99 6.20 -13.00
N GLY A 7 -8.93 5.30 -12.68
CA GLY A 7 -9.14 4.06 -13.45
C GLY A 7 -8.05 3.00 -13.27
N VAL A 8 -7.03 3.25 -12.46
CA VAL A 8 -5.93 2.31 -12.18
C VAL A 8 -6.15 1.64 -10.82
N LYS A 9 -5.94 0.32 -10.77
CA LYS A 9 -6.00 -0.48 -9.55
C LYS A 9 -4.58 -0.70 -9.01
N TYR A 10 -4.25 -0.02 -7.92
CA TYR A 10 -2.97 -0.16 -7.25
C TYR A 10 -3.01 -1.28 -6.23
N SER A 11 -2.03 -2.18 -6.24
CA SER A 11 -2.00 -3.35 -5.38
C SER A 11 -0.59 -3.66 -4.90
N LYS A 12 -0.46 -3.98 -3.61
CA LYS A 12 0.81 -4.44 -3.03
C LYS A 12 1.27 -5.81 -3.53
N ASN A 13 0.38 -6.54 -4.20
CA ASN A 13 0.68 -7.83 -4.81
C ASN A 13 1.05 -7.71 -6.30
N ASP A 14 1.01 -6.51 -6.84
CA ASP A 14 1.29 -6.22 -8.24
C ASP A 14 2.66 -5.54 -8.36
N ILE A 15 3.51 -6.05 -9.24
CA ILE A 15 4.90 -5.62 -9.38
C ILE A 15 5.02 -4.21 -9.96
N GLU A 16 4.02 -3.75 -10.70
CA GLU A 16 4.03 -2.41 -11.30
C GLU A 16 3.58 -1.35 -10.30
N THR A 17 2.64 -1.70 -9.42
CA THR A 17 1.96 -0.71 -8.56
C THR A 17 2.30 -0.81 -7.07
N PHE A 18 3.04 -1.84 -6.62
CA PHE A 18 3.32 -2.00 -5.19
C PHE A 18 4.14 -0.85 -4.59
N GLN A 19 5.06 -0.27 -5.37
CA GLN A 19 5.94 0.82 -4.90
C GLN A 19 5.14 2.09 -4.60
N CYS A 20 4.04 2.31 -5.32
CA CYS A 20 3.18 3.46 -5.13
C CYS A 20 2.32 3.37 -3.84
N ILE A 21 2.39 2.26 -3.10
CA ILE A 21 1.67 2.07 -1.83
C ILE A 21 2.65 2.01 -0.67
N GLU A 22 2.77 3.12 0.04
CA GLU A 22 3.56 3.20 1.26
C GLU A 22 2.85 2.44 2.39
N THR A 23 3.63 1.88 3.33
CA THR A 23 3.07 1.13 4.45
C THR A 23 3.74 1.54 5.75
N ASP A 24 2.95 2.01 6.70
CA ASP A 24 3.39 2.36 8.04
C ASP A 24 2.75 1.43 9.09
N LEU A 25 3.46 1.20 10.19
CA LEU A 25 2.89 0.65 11.42
C LEU A 25 2.70 1.75 12.44
N ILE A 26 1.57 1.74 13.14
CA ILE A 26 1.35 2.59 14.32
C ILE A 26 1.73 1.79 15.56
N ARG A 27 2.60 2.33 16.42
CA ARG A 27 3.10 1.61 17.62
C ARG A 27 2.11 1.58 18.79
N ASN A 28 1.25 2.60 18.94
CA ASN A 28 0.45 2.81 20.15
C ASN A 28 -1.02 2.36 20.01
N PHE A 29 -1.26 1.06 19.82
CA PHE A 29 -2.62 0.50 19.69
C PHE A 29 -3.14 -0.26 20.93
N THR A 30 -2.34 -0.36 22.00
CA THR A 30 -2.57 -1.27 23.14
C THR A 30 -3.89 -1.10 23.87
N LYS A 31 -4.58 0.05 23.72
CA LYS A 31 -5.88 0.33 24.33
C LYS A 31 -7.07 0.29 23.36
N LYS A 32 -6.86 0.21 22.04
CA LYS A 32 -7.94 0.27 21.07
C LYS A 32 -8.66 -1.08 20.97
N LYS A 33 -9.99 -1.06 21.03
CA LYS A 33 -10.88 -2.22 20.78
C LYS A 33 -11.79 -1.91 19.59
N ILE A 34 -12.15 -2.94 18.83
CA ILE A 34 -13.14 -2.87 17.76
C ILE A 34 -14.13 -4.01 17.99
N GLY A 35 -15.36 -3.63 18.35
CA GLY A 35 -16.29 -4.54 19.01
C GLY A 35 -15.66 -5.11 20.27
N GLU A 36 -15.72 -6.44 20.42
CA GLU A 36 -15.14 -7.14 21.58
C GLU A 36 -13.64 -7.44 21.41
N ASN A 37 -13.09 -7.27 20.20
CA ASN A 37 -11.72 -7.68 19.89
C ASN A 37 -10.71 -6.56 20.20
N LYS A 38 -9.64 -6.91 20.91
CA LYS A 38 -8.48 -6.02 21.11
C LYS A 38 -7.72 -5.86 19.79
N VAL A 39 -7.35 -4.62 19.47
CA VAL A 39 -6.43 -4.34 18.36
C VAL A 39 -5.01 -4.73 18.80
N VAL A 40 -4.35 -5.56 18.00
CA VAL A 40 -2.98 -6.05 18.25
C VAL A 40 -1.98 -5.55 17.20
N LYS A 41 -2.45 -4.91 16.13
CA LYS A 41 -1.63 -4.28 15.11
C LYS A 41 -2.48 -3.29 14.31
N GLN A 42 -1.91 -2.13 14.00
CA GLN A 42 -2.53 -1.16 13.11
C GLN A 42 -1.55 -0.88 11.96
N VAL A 43 -2.05 -1.01 10.72
CA VAL A 43 -1.27 -0.81 9.50
C VAL A 43 -1.93 0.30 8.71
N VAL A 44 -1.16 1.33 8.38
CA VAL A 44 -1.60 2.41 7.49
C VAL A 44 -0.98 2.14 6.13
N GLU A 45 -1.81 2.00 5.11
CA GLU A 45 -1.36 1.98 3.72
C GLU A 45 -1.74 3.31 3.07
N THR A 46 -0.81 3.93 2.38
CA THR A 46 -1.00 5.24 1.74
C THR A 46 -0.70 5.14 0.27
N LEU A 47 -1.61 5.63 -0.57
CA LEU A 47 -1.41 5.84 -2.00
C LEU A 47 -1.40 7.35 -2.26
N LEU A 48 -0.32 7.85 -2.85
CA LEU A 48 -0.28 9.14 -3.52
C LEU A 48 -0.41 8.89 -5.02
N CYS A 49 -1.54 9.28 -5.62
CA CYS A 49 -1.70 9.12 -7.06
C CYS A 49 -0.95 10.23 -7.81
N THR A 50 0.02 9.87 -8.63
CA THR A 50 0.80 10.84 -9.42
C THR A 50 0.00 11.51 -10.54
N LYS A 51 -1.15 10.95 -10.94
CA LYS A 51 -1.99 11.50 -12.03
C LYS A 51 -2.88 12.65 -11.58
N CYS A 52 -3.55 12.51 -10.45
CA CYS A 52 -4.50 13.52 -9.94
C CYS A 52 -4.13 14.06 -8.57
N TYR A 53 -2.96 13.68 -8.05
CA TYR A 53 -2.45 14.09 -6.74
C TYR A 53 -3.42 13.75 -5.58
N CYS A 54 -4.33 12.78 -5.79
CA CYS A 54 -5.21 12.25 -4.75
C CYS A 54 -4.37 11.52 -3.71
N ILE A 55 -4.56 11.83 -2.43
CA ILE A 55 -4.05 11.00 -1.33
C ILE A 55 -5.18 10.10 -0.86
N LYS A 56 -4.90 8.80 -0.79
CA LYS A 56 -5.82 7.80 -0.26
C LYS A 56 -5.13 6.99 0.82
N VAL A 57 -5.84 6.74 1.91
CA VAL A 57 -5.32 6.00 3.06
C VAL A 57 -6.26 4.86 3.39
N HIS A 58 -5.70 3.67 3.56
CA HIS A 58 -6.38 2.54 4.18
C HIS A 58 -5.76 2.31 5.55
N ASN A 59 -6.49 2.67 6.60
CA ASN A 59 -6.10 2.43 7.98
C ASN A 59 -6.72 1.11 8.46
N LYS A 60 -5.88 0.09 8.59
CA LYS A 60 -6.29 -1.29 8.87
C LYS A 60 -6.00 -1.65 10.31
N PHE A 61 -7.01 -2.15 11.00
CA PHE A 61 -6.92 -2.64 12.36
C PHE A 61 -6.94 -4.16 12.36
N PHE A 62 -6.00 -4.76 13.07
CA PHE A 62 -5.87 -6.19 13.18
C PHE A 62 -6.05 -6.64 14.62
N GLY A 63 -6.68 -7.80 14.80
CA GLY A 63 -6.90 -8.48 16.06
C GLY A 63 -6.47 -9.93 15.97
N ARG A 64 -6.71 -10.70 17.03
CA ARG A 64 -6.56 -12.16 17.00
C ARG A 64 -7.92 -12.82 16.80
N ALA A 65 -7.95 -13.84 15.96
CA ALA A 65 -9.07 -14.77 15.85
C ALA A 65 -9.00 -15.80 17.00
N ALA A 66 -10.08 -16.57 17.18
CA ALA A 66 -10.15 -17.62 18.22
C ALA A 66 -9.02 -18.66 18.09
N ASN A 67 -8.57 -18.95 16.86
CA ASN A 67 -7.45 -19.85 16.58
C ASN A 67 -6.06 -19.18 16.73
N GLY A 68 -5.98 -17.99 17.33
CA GLY A 68 -4.74 -17.24 17.54
C GLY A 68 -4.18 -16.53 16.31
N LYS A 69 -4.69 -16.78 15.09
CA LYS A 69 -4.22 -16.12 13.86
C LYS A 69 -4.61 -14.64 13.85
N ILE A 70 -3.73 -13.82 13.27
CA ILE A 70 -4.02 -12.39 13.04
C ILE A 70 -5.09 -12.27 11.95
N LYS A 71 -6.16 -11.51 12.22
CA LYS A 71 -7.21 -11.17 11.26
C LYS A 71 -7.43 -9.66 11.20
N VAL A 72 -7.93 -9.19 10.06
CA VAL A 72 -8.42 -7.81 9.92
C VAL A 72 -9.73 -7.68 10.71
N LEU A 73 -9.83 -6.68 11.58
CA LEU A 73 -11.05 -6.34 12.31
C LEU A 73 -11.85 -5.28 11.57
N ALA A 74 -11.18 -4.23 11.10
CA ALA A 74 -11.80 -3.13 10.37
C ALA A 74 -10.79 -2.47 9.43
N VAL A 75 -11.31 -1.78 8.42
CA VAL A 75 -10.54 -0.94 7.51
C VAL A 75 -11.25 0.39 7.36
N GLU A 76 -10.66 1.44 7.90
CA GLU A 76 -11.07 2.82 7.66
C GLU A 76 -10.43 3.29 6.34
N LYS A 77 -11.26 3.81 5.43
CA LYS A 77 -10.80 4.37 4.16
C LYS A 77 -10.93 5.88 4.20
N LEU A 78 -9.82 6.58 4.02
CA LEU A 78 -9.75 8.04 3.98
C LEU A 78 -9.27 8.47 2.60
N GLN A 79 -9.76 9.62 2.15
CA GLN A 79 -9.39 10.20 0.87
C GLN A 79 -9.41 11.72 0.99
N ASP A 80 -8.51 12.38 0.27
CA ASP A 80 -8.50 13.85 0.15
C ASP A 80 -9.35 14.35 -1.01
N ASN A 81 -9.63 15.66 -0.98
CA ASN A 81 -10.47 16.36 -1.95
C ASN A 81 -11.88 15.78 -2.03
N ILE A 82 -12.46 15.46 -0.86
CA ILE A 82 -13.86 15.03 -0.78
C ILE A 82 -14.74 16.29 -0.79
N HIS A 83 -15.41 16.50 -1.91
CA HIS A 83 -16.47 17.49 -2.08
C HIS A 83 -17.68 17.10 -1.22
N THR A 84 -18.03 17.93 -0.25
CA THR A 84 -19.11 17.62 0.70
C THR A 84 -20.48 18.14 0.28
N GLY A 85 -20.56 18.97 -0.78
CA GLY A 85 -21.76 19.68 -1.19
C GLY A 85 -22.23 20.73 -0.19
N LYS A 86 -21.49 20.94 0.92
CA LYS A 86 -21.80 21.94 1.93
C LYS A 86 -20.99 23.20 1.65
N ILE A 87 -21.63 24.35 1.80
CA ILE A 87 -21.00 25.65 1.64
C ILE A 87 -20.61 26.17 3.02
N ASP A 88 -19.38 26.67 3.15
CA ASP A 88 -18.93 27.34 4.35
C ASP A 88 -19.67 28.69 4.49
N PRO A 89 -20.44 28.91 5.57
CA PRO A 89 -21.22 30.13 5.75
C PRO A 89 -20.37 31.40 5.89
N LYS A 90 -19.05 31.29 6.14
CA LYS A 90 -18.14 32.43 6.24
C LYS A 90 -17.48 32.81 4.92
N THR A 91 -17.10 31.81 4.13
CA THR A 91 -16.31 32.03 2.91
C THR A 91 -17.14 31.88 1.63
N GLY A 92 -18.34 31.29 1.70
CA GLY A 92 -19.19 31.03 0.53
C GLY A 92 -18.65 29.94 -0.40
N ASN A 93 -17.53 29.30 -0.06
CA ASN A 93 -16.92 28.24 -0.83
C ASN A 93 -17.41 26.86 -0.38
N GLU A 94 -17.33 25.87 -1.28
CA GLU A 94 -17.60 24.48 -0.91
C GLU A 94 -16.55 23.98 0.10
N ILE A 95 -17.02 23.27 1.14
CA ILE A 95 -16.16 22.61 2.11
C ILE A 95 -15.55 21.36 1.46
N ILE A 96 -14.23 21.39 1.31
CA ILE A 96 -13.43 20.26 0.83
C ILE A 96 -12.72 19.63 2.02
N LEU A 97 -12.90 18.32 2.20
CA LEU A 97 -12.24 17.56 3.28
C LEU A 97 -10.95 16.90 2.78
N ASN A 98 -9.87 17.12 3.53
CA ASN A 98 -8.56 16.50 3.34
C ASN A 98 -8.29 15.48 4.46
N ALA A 99 -9.25 14.57 4.65
CA ALA A 99 -9.26 13.63 5.77
C ALA A 99 -8.06 12.68 5.77
N ALA A 100 -7.50 12.33 4.61
CA ALA A 100 -6.31 11.50 4.54
C ALA A 100 -5.07 12.29 4.96
N THR A 101 -4.88 13.51 4.44
CA THR A 101 -3.78 14.38 4.86
C THR A 101 -3.83 14.67 6.36
N ASP A 102 -4.98 15.06 6.89
CA ASP A 102 -5.15 15.37 8.32
C ASP A 102 -4.77 14.17 9.20
N PHE A 103 -5.24 12.96 8.83
CA PHE A 103 -4.89 11.74 9.53
C PHE A 103 -3.39 11.45 9.49
N LEU A 104 -2.74 11.62 8.33
CA LEU A 104 -1.31 11.40 8.18
C LEU A 104 -0.53 12.38 9.07
N MET A 105 -0.89 13.67 9.07
CA MET A 105 -0.26 14.69 9.91
C MET A 105 -0.40 14.38 11.41
N GLN A 106 -1.62 14.05 11.86
CA GLN A 106 -1.88 13.74 13.27
C GLN A 106 -1.12 12.50 13.77
N THR A 107 -0.87 11.55 12.88
CA THR A 107 -0.25 10.26 13.25
C THR A 107 1.25 10.20 12.93
N GLU A 108 1.85 11.26 12.36
CA GLU A 108 3.25 11.29 11.93
C GLU A 108 4.23 10.78 12.99
N LYS A 109 4.13 11.29 14.23
CA LYS A 109 5.05 10.95 15.33
C LYS A 109 4.97 9.49 15.80
N ILE A 110 3.86 8.80 15.51
CA ILE A 110 3.61 7.43 15.96
C ILE A 110 3.60 6.41 14.82
N ARG A 111 3.70 6.87 13.57
CA ARG A 111 3.81 6.05 12.37
C ARG A 111 5.27 5.70 12.09
N ILE A 112 5.50 4.43 11.73
CA ILE A 112 6.83 3.93 11.40
C ILE A 112 6.77 3.23 10.06
N ARG A 113 7.48 3.81 9.10
CA ARG A 113 7.61 3.29 7.75
C ARG A 113 8.15 1.87 7.77
N GLN A 114 7.43 0.97 7.13
CA GLN A 114 7.88 -0.38 6.89
C GLN A 114 8.62 -0.44 5.56
N PRO A 115 9.72 -1.20 5.47
CA PRO A 115 10.34 -1.48 4.18
C PRO A 115 9.32 -2.20 3.29
N GLN A 116 9.17 -1.72 2.06
CA GLN A 116 8.37 -2.40 1.07
C GLN A 116 9.10 -3.67 0.63
N LYS A 117 8.36 -4.77 0.55
CA LYS A 117 8.85 -6.04 0.02
C LYS A 117 8.26 -6.23 -1.36
N GLU A 118 9.12 -6.43 -2.35
CA GLU A 118 8.70 -6.69 -3.72
C GLU A 118 7.79 -7.93 -3.77
N PRO A 119 6.64 -7.85 -4.46
CA PRO A 119 5.75 -9.00 -4.61
C PRO A 119 6.41 -10.07 -5.47
N VAL A 120 6.21 -11.34 -5.10
CA VAL A 120 6.75 -12.47 -5.87
C VAL A 120 5.85 -12.72 -7.07
N LYS A 121 6.39 -12.53 -8.29
CA LYS A 121 5.69 -12.87 -9.54
C LYS A 121 5.55 -14.39 -9.63
N ARG A 122 4.32 -14.87 -9.86
CA ARG A 122 4.09 -16.26 -10.27
C ARG A 122 4.21 -16.30 -11.78
N ILE A 123 5.30 -16.86 -12.29
CA ILE A 123 5.49 -17.05 -13.73
C ILE A 123 4.80 -18.38 -14.08
N PRO A 124 3.86 -18.42 -15.03
CA PRO A 124 3.34 -19.68 -15.55
C PRO A 124 4.51 -20.45 -16.17
N PHE A 125 4.59 -21.76 -15.90
CA PHE A 125 5.68 -22.66 -16.32
C PHE A 125 6.05 -22.43 -17.81
N ALA A 126 7.10 -21.66 -18.07
CA ALA A 126 7.72 -21.60 -19.38
C ALA A 126 8.85 -22.63 -19.36
N LYS A 127 8.74 -23.67 -20.21
CA LYS A 127 9.78 -24.70 -20.35
C LYS A 127 11.15 -24.12 -20.77
N ASN A 128 11.16 -22.87 -21.27
CA ASN A 128 12.33 -22.17 -21.78
C ASN A 128 12.43 -20.78 -21.10
N ILE A 129 12.96 -20.70 -19.87
CA ILE A 129 13.38 -19.42 -19.28
C ILE A 129 14.91 -19.44 -19.26
N ASP A 130 15.53 -18.41 -19.82
CA ASP A 130 16.98 -18.22 -19.77
C ASP A 130 17.47 -18.18 -18.31
N LEU A 131 18.54 -18.93 -18.02
CA LEU A 131 19.19 -19.12 -16.71
C LEU A 131 19.65 -17.82 -16.02
N CYS A 132 19.50 -16.67 -16.67
CA CYS A 132 19.81 -15.34 -16.16
C CYS A 132 18.88 -14.90 -15.01
N TYR A 133 17.74 -15.57 -14.78
CA TYR A 133 16.72 -15.15 -13.80
C TYR A 133 16.51 -16.17 -12.66
N GLY A 134 17.44 -16.17 -11.68
CA GLY A 134 17.19 -16.66 -10.33
C GLY A 134 17.15 -18.19 -10.12
N LYS A 135 17.36 -18.60 -8.86
CA LYS A 135 17.46 -20.00 -8.44
C LYS A 135 16.07 -20.61 -8.22
N VAL A 136 15.83 -21.78 -8.80
CA VAL A 136 14.58 -22.57 -8.66
C VAL A 136 14.42 -23.04 -7.21
N ILE A 137 13.27 -22.75 -6.58
CA ILE A 137 12.99 -23.07 -5.17
C ILE A 137 12.13 -24.35 -5.03
N ASP A 138 11.36 -24.74 -6.05
CA ASP A 138 10.50 -25.93 -6.06
C ASP A 138 10.13 -26.34 -7.51
N ASN A 139 10.00 -27.64 -7.76
CA ASN A 139 9.72 -28.26 -9.07
C ASN A 139 8.25 -28.15 -9.50
N TYR A 140 7.32 -27.87 -8.59
CA TYR A 140 5.88 -27.79 -8.90
C TYR A 140 5.35 -26.36 -9.02
N THR A 141 6.01 -25.38 -8.39
CA THR A 141 5.73 -23.95 -8.58
C THR A 141 7.02 -23.14 -8.46
N GLN A 142 7.55 -22.65 -9.58
CA GLN A 142 8.75 -21.82 -9.54
C GLN A 142 8.41 -20.42 -8.99
N ARG A 143 8.80 -20.16 -7.75
CA ARG A 143 8.87 -18.80 -7.20
C ARG A 143 10.15 -18.15 -7.71
N ALA A 144 10.08 -17.40 -8.80
CA ALA A 144 11.19 -16.55 -9.23
C ALA A 144 11.20 -15.26 -8.40
N ARG A 145 12.34 -14.93 -7.78
CA ARG A 145 12.67 -13.54 -7.42
C ARG A 145 13.49 -12.97 -8.56
N TYR A 146 13.12 -11.79 -9.06
CA TYR A 146 14.07 -11.01 -9.85
C TYR A 146 15.23 -10.65 -8.93
N ILE A 147 16.38 -11.24 -9.18
CA ILE A 147 17.64 -10.75 -8.66
C ILE A 147 18.13 -9.82 -9.76
N ASN A 148 17.96 -8.52 -9.59
CA ASN A 148 18.79 -7.60 -10.37
C ASN A 148 20.25 -7.92 -10.00
N GLU A 149 21.15 -7.94 -10.97
CA GLU A 149 22.56 -8.37 -10.85
C GLU A 149 23.39 -7.63 -9.78
N GLN A 150 22.79 -6.73 -9.00
CA GLN A 150 23.42 -5.89 -7.97
C GLN A 150 23.04 -6.24 -6.52
N GLY A 151 22.36 -7.37 -6.26
CA GLY A 151 21.56 -7.52 -5.04
C GLY A 151 21.98 -8.53 -3.97
N TRP A 152 23.24 -8.99 -3.86
CA TRP A 152 23.71 -9.60 -2.60
C TRP A 152 24.14 -8.46 -1.68
N GLY A 153 23.50 -8.39 -0.52
CA GLY A 153 23.47 -7.20 0.33
C GLY A 153 24.82 -6.53 0.56
N HIS A 154 24.86 -5.23 0.26
CA HIS A 154 25.65 -4.30 1.04
C HIS A 154 24.71 -3.32 1.75
N ASN A 155 24.91 -3.26 3.07
CA ASN A 155 24.24 -2.36 3.99
C ASN A 155 24.37 -0.89 3.53
N SER A 156 23.38 -0.09 3.93
CA SER A 156 23.41 1.37 4.17
C SER A 156 22.81 2.35 3.15
N GLU A 157 22.45 1.95 1.93
CA GLU A 157 21.75 2.87 1.03
C GLU A 157 20.24 2.75 1.19
N LYS A 158 19.60 3.83 1.68
CA LYS A 158 18.14 3.99 1.63
C LYS A 158 17.73 3.88 0.17
N ILE A 159 17.18 2.74 -0.23
CA ILE A 159 16.63 2.53 -1.57
C ILE A 159 15.53 3.58 -1.77
N HIS A 160 15.87 4.67 -2.47
CA HIS A 160 14.88 5.58 -3.04
C HIS A 160 14.21 4.82 -4.18
N SER A 161 12.91 4.58 -4.04
CA SER A 161 12.12 3.83 -5.02
C SER A 161 11.08 4.76 -5.61
N ASP A 162 11.30 5.18 -6.85
CA ASP A 162 10.37 6.02 -7.59
C ASP A 162 9.24 5.15 -8.15
N CYS A 163 7.99 5.58 -7.95
CA CYS A 163 6.79 4.92 -8.46
C CYS A 163 6.80 4.87 -9.99
N LYS A 164 7.07 3.68 -10.56
CA LYS A 164 7.08 3.43 -12.01
C LYS A 164 5.66 3.21 -12.53
N ILE A 165 4.84 4.26 -12.63
CA ILE A 165 3.70 4.21 -13.54
C ILE A 165 4.23 4.67 -14.90
N GLU A 166 4.81 3.74 -15.65
CA GLU A 166 5.03 3.99 -17.07
C GLU A 166 3.68 4.33 -17.70
N LYS A 167 3.68 5.39 -18.51
CA LYS A 167 2.51 5.97 -19.14
C LYS A 167 1.69 4.85 -19.81
N LEU A 168 0.62 4.41 -19.15
CA LEU A 168 -0.49 3.72 -19.79
C LEU A 168 -0.96 4.65 -20.91
N GLN A 169 -0.46 4.42 -22.12
CA GLN A 169 -0.95 5.04 -23.32
C GLN A 169 -2.43 4.68 -23.37
N LEU A 170 -3.28 5.67 -23.11
CA LEU A 170 -4.69 5.60 -23.40
C LEU A 170 -4.79 5.44 -24.92
N SER A 171 -4.88 4.19 -25.39
CA SER A 171 -5.39 3.92 -26.72
C SER A 171 -6.83 4.43 -26.72
N LYS A 172 -7.03 5.59 -27.35
CA LYS A 172 -8.35 6.09 -27.71
C LYS A 172 -9.06 5.00 -28.50
N VAL A 173 -10.21 4.54 -28.02
CA VAL A 173 -11.26 3.90 -28.81
C VAL A 173 -12.53 4.65 -28.51
#